data_AF-A0A943QHV4-F1
#
_entry.id   AF-A0A943QHV4-F1
#
_cell.length_a   1.000
_cell.length_b   1.000
_cell.length_c   1.000
_cell.angle_alpha   90.00
_cell.angle_beta   90.00
_cell.angle_gamma   90.00
#
_symmetry.space_group_name_H-M   'P 1'
#
loop_
_entity.id
_entity.type
_entity.pdbx_description
1 polymer ?
#
loop_
_entity_poly.entity_id
_entity_poly.type
_entity_poly.pdbx_seq_one_letter_code
_entity_poly.pdbx_strand_id
1 'polypeptide(L)'
;MSITIITSENRRLYPAMIYSIDDKELKNPILDIDDIYDLLYKNQNILVMSSQFDQYGKELKVFNGELGKADVKALFASKDNKVINELETVMTLSEAAKKWGLSDGSTIRKSIERGKFEQNEIKQAGNVWVTTYSAMERVFGPIKNEENAYVILDDFEHIYSTKEFWEYSKSKYFCEQYINIRARQSEVKYEYLKSIAKEGLEAIRKNRKIIIKNSRNNEIRQIIETEEEFNLYIELFQSRKILTSELIDKLLSYLKSI
;
A
#
# COMPACT_ATOMS: atom_id res chain seq x y z
N MET A 1 -5.65 -6.58 7.56
CA MET A 1 -5.84 -6.47 9.02
C MET A 1 -4.52 -6.86 9.63
N SER A 2 -3.87 -5.95 10.34
CA SER A 2 -2.52 -6.14 10.85
C SER A 2 -2.58 -6.37 12.36
N ILE A 3 -2.16 -7.55 12.80
CA ILE A 3 -2.19 -7.92 14.21
C ILE A 3 -0.98 -7.32 14.93
N THR A 4 -1.22 -6.79 16.12
CA THR A 4 -0.19 -6.29 17.03
C THR A 4 -0.22 -7.14 18.30
N ILE A 5 0.96 -7.61 18.73
CA ILE A 5 1.13 -8.23 20.05
C ILE A 5 1.99 -7.30 20.90
N ILE A 6 1.58 -7.04 22.14
CA ILE A 6 2.43 -6.47 23.19
C ILE A 6 2.84 -7.62 24.10
N THR A 7 4.13 -7.85 24.27
CA THR A 7 4.62 -8.92 25.15
C THR A 7 4.56 -8.52 26.62
N SER A 8 4.65 -9.50 27.52
CA SER A 8 4.87 -9.33 28.96
C SER A 8 6.03 -8.36 29.27
N GLU A 9 7.11 -8.44 28.49
CA GLU A 9 8.27 -7.54 28.55
C GLU A 9 8.05 -6.14 27.93
N ASN A 10 6.82 -5.78 27.53
CA ASN A 10 6.48 -4.52 26.85
C ASN A 10 7.14 -4.32 25.47
N ARG A 11 7.56 -5.40 24.79
CA ARG A 11 7.99 -5.31 23.39
C ARG A 11 6.77 -5.33 22.48
N ARG A 12 6.77 -4.52 21.42
CA ARG A 12 5.71 -4.54 20.39
C ARG A 12 6.13 -5.41 19.21
N LEU A 13 5.31 -6.40 18.88
CA LEU A 13 5.40 -7.18 17.65
C LEU A 13 4.38 -6.61 16.65
N TYR A 14 4.86 -6.00 15.57
CA TYR A 14 4.01 -5.48 14.49
C TYR A 14 4.72 -5.46 13.12
N PRO A 15 4.05 -5.82 12.01
CA PRO A 15 2.85 -6.65 11.97
C PRO A 15 3.21 -8.08 12.38
N ALA A 16 2.37 -8.71 13.21
CA ALA A 16 2.54 -10.10 13.59
C ALA A 16 1.79 -11.03 12.63
N MET A 17 2.51 -11.99 12.04
CA MET A 17 1.91 -13.14 11.34
C MET A 17 2.03 -14.35 12.28
N ILE A 18 0.91 -15.05 12.49
CA ILE A 18 0.71 -15.98 13.61
C ILE A 18 0.24 -17.33 13.07
N TYR A 19 0.74 -18.43 13.64
CA TYR A 19 0.47 -19.80 13.22
C TYR A 19 0.20 -20.72 14.41
N SER A 20 -0.51 -21.82 14.18
CA SER A 20 -0.51 -22.95 15.12
C SER A 20 0.87 -23.63 15.13
N ILE A 21 1.28 -24.17 16.28
CA ILE A 21 2.49 -25.00 16.41
C ILE A 21 2.43 -26.28 15.55
N ASP A 22 1.23 -26.78 15.27
CA ASP A 22 1.05 -27.96 14.42
C ASP A 22 1.37 -27.66 12.94
N ASP A 23 1.20 -26.40 12.50
CA ASP A 23 1.60 -25.93 11.16
C ASP A 23 3.08 -25.54 11.13
N LYS A 24 3.92 -26.56 11.30
CA LYS A 24 5.38 -26.43 11.21
C LYS A 24 5.82 -25.86 9.85
N GLU A 25 5.09 -26.14 8.79
CA GLU A 25 5.39 -25.68 7.43
C GLU A 25 5.02 -24.21 7.16
N LEU A 26 4.39 -23.51 8.12
CA LEU A 26 3.98 -22.11 8.03
C LEU A 26 3.05 -21.83 6.83
N LYS A 27 2.13 -22.76 6.53
CA LYS A 27 1.25 -22.72 5.36
C LYS A 27 -0.09 -21.99 5.57
N ASN A 28 -0.53 -21.83 6.82
CA ASN A 28 -1.88 -21.36 7.18
C ASN A 28 -1.77 -20.31 8.30
N PRO A 29 -1.46 -19.05 7.99
CA PRO A 29 -1.43 -17.99 8.99
C PRO A 29 -2.85 -17.70 9.48
N ILE A 30 -2.99 -17.56 10.79
CA ILE A 30 -4.24 -17.25 11.46
C ILE A 30 -4.44 -15.73 11.40
N LEU A 31 -5.57 -15.31 10.84
CA LEU A 31 -5.86 -13.90 10.52
C LEU A 31 -6.95 -13.29 11.40
N ASP A 32 -7.78 -14.13 12.03
CA ASP A 32 -8.75 -13.68 13.02
C ASP A 32 -8.12 -13.61 14.42
N ILE A 33 -8.53 -12.63 15.21
CA ILE A 33 -8.05 -12.44 16.58
C ILE A 33 -8.69 -13.44 17.54
N ASP A 34 -9.93 -13.85 17.29
CA ASP A 34 -10.67 -14.74 18.17
C ASP A 34 -10.11 -16.17 18.10
N ASP A 35 -9.74 -16.65 16.90
CA ASP A 35 -9.02 -17.93 16.71
C ASP A 35 -7.69 -17.97 17.49
N ILE A 36 -6.94 -16.86 17.50
CA ILE A 36 -5.65 -16.75 18.19
C ILE A 36 -5.84 -16.76 19.70
N TYR A 37 -6.87 -16.06 20.21
CA TYR A 37 -7.26 -16.20 21.60
C TYR A 37 -7.65 -17.63 21.92
N ASP A 38 -8.42 -18.31 21.07
CA ASP A 38 -8.90 -19.67 21.33
C ASP A 38 -7.74 -20.67 21.48
N LEU A 39 -6.66 -20.54 20.70
CA LEU A 39 -5.42 -21.31 20.91
C LEU A 39 -4.74 -21.00 22.27
N LEU A 40 -4.52 -19.71 22.56
CA LEU A 40 -3.89 -19.26 23.80
C LEU A 40 -4.69 -19.67 25.06
N TYR A 41 -6.03 -19.67 24.98
CA TYR A 41 -6.91 -20.10 26.06
C TYR A 41 -7.00 -21.62 26.22
N LYS A 42 -6.72 -22.41 25.17
CA LYS A 42 -6.52 -23.88 25.23
C LYS A 42 -5.15 -24.27 25.81
N ASN A 43 -4.40 -23.31 26.36
CA ASN A 43 -3.00 -23.45 26.82
C ASN A 43 -2.04 -23.94 25.72
N GLN A 44 -2.35 -23.66 24.45
CA GLN A 44 -1.43 -23.88 23.34
C GLN A 44 -0.57 -22.62 23.14
N ASN A 45 0.72 -22.82 22.87
CA ASN A 45 1.59 -21.75 22.39
C ASN A 45 1.27 -21.46 20.92
N ILE A 46 1.41 -20.19 20.51
CA ILE A 46 1.30 -19.76 19.11
C ILE A 46 2.69 -19.47 18.55
N LEU A 47 2.94 -19.79 17.27
CA LEU A 47 4.20 -19.49 16.60
C LEU A 47 4.09 -18.13 15.89
N VAL A 48 4.96 -17.19 16.24
CA VAL A 48 4.86 -15.78 15.78
C VAL A 48 6.11 -15.33 15.03
N MET A 49 5.89 -14.72 13.87
CA MET A 49 6.91 -14.00 13.09
C MET A 49 6.52 -12.54 12.94
N SER A 50 7.41 -11.61 13.32
CA SER A 50 7.11 -10.18 13.34
C SER A 50 8.37 -9.31 13.41
N SER A 51 8.32 -8.08 12.87
CA SER A 51 9.25 -7.03 13.33
C SER A 51 8.97 -6.71 14.80
N GLN A 52 10.05 -6.54 15.59
CA GLN A 52 9.98 -6.25 17.02
C GLN A 52 10.42 -4.80 17.27
N PHE A 53 9.76 -4.13 18.21
CA PHE A 53 10.10 -2.80 18.69
C PHE A 53 10.16 -2.78 20.22
N ASP A 54 10.96 -1.87 20.78
CA ASP A 54 10.87 -1.54 22.21
C ASP A 54 9.63 -0.68 22.52
N GLN A 55 9.41 -0.40 23.81
CA GLN A 55 8.30 0.43 24.29
C GLN A 55 8.35 1.90 23.81
N TYR A 56 9.49 2.36 23.28
CA TYR A 56 9.67 3.69 22.70
C TYR A 56 9.51 3.70 21.17
N GLY A 57 9.26 2.54 20.55
CA GLY A 57 9.06 2.39 19.11
C GLY A 57 10.34 2.23 18.30
N LYS A 58 11.50 2.02 18.92
CA LYS A 58 12.77 1.73 18.23
C LYS A 58 12.74 0.29 17.70
N GLU A 59 13.12 0.10 16.43
CA GLU A 59 13.22 -1.24 15.82
C GLU A 59 14.32 -2.07 16.50
N LEU A 60 13.99 -3.33 16.80
CA LEU A 60 14.86 -4.36 17.35
C LEU A 60 15.03 -5.51 16.34
N LYS A 61 15.70 -6.60 16.74
CA LYS A 61 15.81 -7.80 15.88
C LYS A 61 14.43 -8.43 15.69
N VAL A 62 14.10 -8.78 14.44
CA VAL A 62 12.89 -9.54 14.05
C VAL A 62 12.64 -10.71 15.00
N PHE A 63 11.44 -10.78 15.56
CA PHE A 63 10.99 -11.87 16.41
C PHE A 63 10.62 -13.09 15.57
N ASN A 64 11.02 -14.27 16.06
CA ASN A 64 10.66 -15.57 15.52
C ASN A 64 10.72 -16.57 16.67
N GLY A 65 9.56 -16.98 17.16
CA GLY A 65 9.48 -17.94 18.26
C GLY A 65 8.05 -18.19 18.69
N GLU A 66 7.91 -19.09 19.63
CA GLU A 66 6.65 -19.35 20.31
C GLU A 66 6.32 -18.23 21.31
N LEU A 67 5.04 -17.98 21.51
CA LEU A 67 4.50 -17.22 22.65
C LEU A 67 3.40 -18.05 23.30
N GLY A 68 3.49 -18.25 24.60
CA GLY A 68 2.39 -18.74 25.42
C GLY A 68 1.49 -17.60 25.88
N LYS A 69 0.35 -17.94 26.49
CA LYS A 69 -0.60 -16.97 27.03
C LYS A 69 0.00 -16.05 28.12
N ALA A 70 1.04 -16.50 28.83
CA ALA A 70 1.76 -15.70 29.81
C ALA A 70 2.68 -14.64 29.18
N ASP A 71 3.10 -14.85 27.92
CA ASP A 71 4.01 -13.95 27.20
C ASP A 71 3.26 -12.81 26.48
N VAL A 72 1.95 -12.94 26.33
CA VAL A 72 1.07 -11.96 25.66
C VAL A 72 0.41 -11.06 26.71
N LYS A 73 0.85 -9.80 26.79
CA LYS A 73 0.25 -8.76 27.64
C LYS A 73 -0.99 -8.13 27.00
N ALA A 74 -0.98 -7.96 25.68
CA ALA A 74 -2.13 -7.53 24.90
C ALA A 74 -2.02 -8.03 23.45
N LEU A 75 -3.17 -8.26 22.83
CA LEU A 75 -3.33 -8.61 21.43
C LEU A 75 -4.40 -7.66 20.85
N PHE A 76 -4.16 -7.08 19.68
CA PHE A 76 -5.18 -6.29 18.98
C PHE A 76 -5.00 -6.31 17.47
N ALA A 77 -6.12 -6.35 16.75
CA ALA A 77 -6.17 -6.41 15.29
C ALA A 77 -6.51 -5.05 14.70
N SER A 78 -5.53 -4.39 14.10
CA SER A 78 -5.77 -3.14 13.38
C SER A 78 -6.43 -3.44 12.04
N LYS A 79 -7.64 -2.93 11.81
CA LYS A 79 -8.07 -2.65 10.44
C LYS A 79 -7.14 -1.57 9.89
N ASP A 80 -6.56 -1.83 8.73
CA ASP A 80 -5.59 -0.93 8.09
C ASP A 80 -6.29 0.28 7.47
N ASN A 81 -6.95 1.09 8.31
CA ASN A 81 -7.33 2.47 8.00
C ASN A 81 -6.05 3.30 7.97
N LYS A 82 -5.18 2.98 7.01
CA LYS A 82 -4.01 3.79 6.69
C LYS A 82 -4.52 5.20 6.40
N VAL A 83 -3.88 6.21 6.97
CA VAL A 83 -4.04 7.58 6.50
C VAL A 83 -3.48 7.60 5.08
N ILE A 84 -4.38 7.42 4.11
CA ILE A 84 -4.11 7.77 2.72
C ILE A 84 -3.76 9.26 2.75
N ASN A 85 -2.71 9.65 2.06
CA ASN A 85 -2.38 11.06 1.92
C ASN A 85 -3.44 11.67 0.97
N GLU A 86 -4.56 12.13 1.53
CA GLU A 86 -5.80 12.45 0.79
C GLU A 86 -5.56 13.41 -0.39
N LEU A 87 -4.54 14.28 -0.25
CA LEU A 87 -4.02 15.18 -1.28
C LEU A 87 -3.65 14.49 -2.61
N GLU A 88 -3.21 13.23 -2.57
CA GLU A 88 -2.86 12.43 -3.76
C GLU A 88 -4.10 11.95 -4.53
N THR A 89 -5.27 11.94 -3.87
CA THR A 89 -6.56 11.44 -4.41
C THR A 89 -7.56 12.53 -4.79
N VAL A 90 -7.18 13.80 -4.61
CA VAL A 90 -7.96 14.98 -5.03
C VAL A 90 -7.31 15.69 -6.22
N MET A 91 -8.11 16.43 -6.97
CA MET A 91 -7.67 17.30 -8.05
C MET A 91 -8.59 18.51 -8.15
N THR A 92 -8.14 19.58 -8.80
CA THR A 92 -8.98 20.74 -9.11
C THR A 92 -10.02 20.41 -10.18
N LEU A 93 -11.11 21.18 -10.25
CA LEU A 93 -12.12 20.98 -11.31
C LEU A 93 -11.57 21.13 -12.74
N SER A 94 -10.45 21.82 -12.92
CA SER A 94 -9.78 21.97 -14.23
C SER A 94 -9.07 20.68 -14.64
N GLU A 95 -8.34 20.04 -13.70
CA GLU A 95 -7.68 18.75 -13.91
C GLU A 95 -8.70 17.63 -14.08
N ALA A 96 -9.75 17.63 -13.26
CA ALA A 96 -10.87 16.69 -13.38
C ALA A 96 -11.56 16.80 -14.75
N ALA A 97 -11.76 18.03 -15.25
CA ALA A 97 -12.32 18.25 -16.57
C ALA A 97 -11.40 17.73 -17.68
N LYS A 98 -10.10 18.05 -17.64
CA LYS A 98 -9.11 17.52 -18.59
C LYS A 98 -9.15 15.99 -18.64
N LYS A 99 -9.01 15.33 -17.48
CA LYS A 99 -8.91 13.87 -17.38
C LYS A 99 -10.21 13.17 -17.83
N TRP A 100 -11.40 13.67 -17.50
CA TRP A 100 -12.67 13.11 -18.02
C TRP A 100 -13.04 13.54 -19.45
N GLY A 101 -12.20 14.36 -20.11
CA GLY A 101 -12.48 14.88 -21.45
C GLY A 101 -13.75 15.75 -21.48
N LEU A 102 -13.83 16.69 -20.53
CA LEU A 102 -14.82 17.76 -20.40
C LEU A 102 -14.13 19.11 -20.73
N SER A 103 -14.90 20.17 -20.94
CA SER A 103 -14.40 21.46 -21.45
C SER A 103 -13.43 22.21 -20.53
N ASP A 104 -13.89 22.58 -19.33
CA ASP A 104 -13.33 23.70 -18.54
C ASP A 104 -13.75 23.66 -17.06
N GLY A 105 -14.30 22.52 -16.60
CA GLY A 105 -14.87 22.37 -15.27
C GLY A 105 -16.27 22.97 -15.07
N SER A 106 -16.81 23.75 -16.02
CA SER A 106 -18.17 24.32 -15.92
C SER A 106 -19.27 23.26 -15.82
N THR A 107 -19.09 22.13 -16.51
CA THR A 107 -19.97 20.95 -16.42
C THR A 107 -19.94 20.31 -15.02
N ILE A 108 -18.81 20.40 -14.33
CA ILE A 108 -18.65 19.88 -12.96
C ILE A 108 -19.30 20.86 -11.97
N ARG A 109 -19.08 22.18 -12.10
CA ARG A 109 -19.79 23.20 -11.30
C ARG A 109 -21.31 23.07 -11.40
N LYS A 110 -21.86 22.94 -12.62
CA LYS A 110 -23.28 22.66 -12.86
C LYS A 110 -23.79 21.34 -12.25
N SER A 111 -22.91 20.41 -11.90
CA SER A 111 -23.27 19.16 -11.22
C SER A 111 -23.20 19.29 -9.70
N ILE A 112 -22.30 20.13 -9.18
CA ILE A 112 -22.24 20.55 -7.77
C ILE A 112 -23.49 21.39 -7.44
N GLU A 113 -23.82 22.38 -8.26
CA GLU A 113 -25.03 23.23 -8.17
C GLU A 113 -26.34 22.42 -8.16
N ARG A 114 -26.32 21.21 -8.77
CA ARG A 114 -27.46 20.28 -8.83
C ARG A 114 -27.44 19.21 -7.73
N GLY A 115 -26.54 19.32 -6.75
CA GLY A 115 -26.45 18.37 -5.63
C GLY A 115 -26.08 16.94 -6.03
N LYS A 116 -25.34 16.73 -7.13
CA LYS A 116 -24.87 15.39 -7.52
C LYS A 116 -23.72 14.85 -6.67
N PHE A 117 -22.92 15.75 -6.11
CA PHE A 117 -21.78 15.42 -5.25
C PHE A 117 -22.21 15.34 -3.78
N GLU A 118 -21.60 14.41 -3.04
CA GLU A 118 -21.78 14.27 -1.59
C GLU A 118 -20.88 15.25 -0.83
N GLN A 119 -21.22 15.57 0.42
CA GLN A 119 -20.60 16.67 1.19
C GLN A 119 -19.09 16.48 1.46
N ASN A 120 -18.62 15.23 1.44
CA ASN A 120 -17.23 14.81 1.60
C ASN A 120 -16.45 14.71 0.28
N GLU A 121 -17.13 14.67 -0.87
CA GLU A 121 -16.51 14.51 -2.19
C GLU A 121 -16.01 15.82 -2.80
N ILE A 122 -16.60 16.95 -2.40
CA ILE A 122 -16.38 18.25 -3.03
C ILE A 122 -16.08 19.31 -1.98
N LYS A 123 -15.01 20.10 -2.20
CA LYS A 123 -14.59 21.15 -1.26
C LYS A 123 -14.12 22.40 -2.00
N GLN A 124 -14.52 23.57 -1.50
CA GLN A 124 -13.95 24.85 -1.92
C GLN A 124 -12.77 25.22 -1.00
N ALA A 125 -11.60 25.43 -1.59
CA ALA A 125 -10.38 25.89 -0.96
C ALA A 125 -10.05 27.31 -1.48
N GLY A 126 -10.62 28.33 -0.84
CA GLY A 126 -10.54 29.72 -1.31
C GLY A 126 -11.22 29.88 -2.67
N ASN A 127 -10.46 30.25 -3.70
CA ASN A 127 -10.98 30.42 -5.06
C ASN A 127 -11.00 29.11 -5.89
N VAL A 128 -10.38 28.03 -5.38
CA VAL A 128 -10.25 26.76 -6.10
C VAL A 128 -11.25 25.75 -5.55
N TRP A 129 -11.89 25.00 -6.44
CA TRP A 129 -12.73 23.85 -6.08
C TRP A 129 -11.96 22.56 -6.36
N VAL A 130 -11.95 21.64 -5.39
CA VAL A 130 -11.29 20.32 -5.47
C VAL A 130 -12.29 19.19 -5.24
N THR A 131 -12.07 18.07 -5.95
CA THR A 131 -12.89 16.85 -5.95
C THR A 131 -12.00 15.61 -6.00
N THR A 132 -12.51 14.43 -5.63
CA THR A 132 -11.74 13.17 -5.71
C THR A 132 -11.87 12.46 -7.06
N TYR A 133 -10.94 11.56 -7.37
CA TYR A 133 -11.06 10.63 -8.51
C TYR A 133 -12.31 9.74 -8.41
N SER A 134 -12.61 9.21 -7.21
CA SER A 134 -13.78 8.37 -6.95
C SER A 134 -15.10 9.12 -7.14
N ALA A 135 -15.19 10.38 -6.73
CA ALA A 135 -16.37 11.22 -6.92
C ALA A 135 -16.63 11.52 -8.40
N MET A 136 -15.57 11.79 -9.17
CA MET A 136 -15.67 11.96 -10.61
C MET A 136 -16.12 10.68 -11.32
N GLU A 137 -15.59 9.52 -10.91
CA GLU A 137 -16.01 8.19 -11.40
C GLU A 137 -17.49 7.91 -11.08
N ARG A 138 -17.96 8.24 -9.87
CA ARG A 138 -19.36 8.08 -9.44
C ARG A 138 -20.34 9.03 -10.15
N VAL A 139 -19.96 10.28 -10.37
CA VAL A 139 -20.86 11.34 -10.91
C VAL A 139 -20.89 11.39 -12.44
N PHE A 140 -19.78 11.05 -13.10
CA PHE A 140 -19.63 11.11 -14.56
C PHE A 140 -19.39 9.76 -15.24
N GLY A 141 -19.23 8.68 -14.47
CA GLY A 141 -18.92 7.34 -14.98
C GLY A 141 -17.41 7.10 -15.15
N PRO A 142 -17.03 5.89 -15.61
CA PRO A 142 -15.65 5.53 -15.87
C PRO A 142 -15.01 6.48 -16.88
N ILE A 143 -13.69 6.63 -16.79
CA ILE A 143 -12.96 7.54 -17.67
C ILE A 143 -12.97 7.02 -19.11
N LYS A 144 -13.20 7.91 -20.10
CA LYS A 144 -13.16 7.59 -21.53
C LYS A 144 -11.87 6.85 -21.90
N ASN A 145 -11.96 5.79 -22.69
CA ASN A 145 -10.83 4.96 -23.13
C ASN A 145 -10.07 4.28 -21.96
N GLU A 146 -10.78 3.80 -20.93
CA GLU A 146 -10.18 3.07 -19.81
C GLU A 146 -9.58 1.73 -20.27
N GLU A 147 -10.22 1.03 -21.20
CA GLU A 147 -9.75 -0.23 -21.77
C GLU A 147 -8.40 -0.12 -22.52
N ASN A 148 -7.99 1.10 -22.86
CA ASN A 148 -6.71 1.41 -23.50
C ASN A 148 -5.63 1.92 -22.51
N ALA A 149 -5.95 2.11 -21.23
CA ALA A 149 -4.99 2.54 -20.22
C ALA A 149 -3.97 1.44 -19.84
N TYR A 150 -2.88 1.82 -19.17
CA TYR A 150 -2.06 0.89 -18.40
C TYR A 150 -2.49 0.95 -16.93
N VAL A 151 -2.98 -0.16 -16.36
CA VAL A 151 -3.52 -0.18 -15.00
C VAL A 151 -2.45 -0.66 -14.02
N ILE A 152 -2.12 0.18 -13.05
CA ILE A 152 -1.29 -0.19 -11.89
C ILE A 152 -2.21 -0.38 -10.70
N LEU A 153 -2.18 -1.57 -10.10
CA LEU A 153 -2.78 -1.80 -8.79
C LEU A 153 -1.80 -1.27 -7.74
N ASP A 154 -2.17 -0.15 -7.10
CA ASP A 154 -1.35 0.55 -6.10
C ASP A 154 -1.58 -0.04 -4.72
N ASP A 155 -1.04 -1.23 -4.54
CA ASP A 155 -0.82 -1.85 -3.26
C ASP A 155 0.60 -2.42 -3.18
N PHE A 156 1.58 -1.58 -3.54
CA PHE A 156 3.02 -1.81 -3.37
C PHE A 156 3.47 -2.11 -1.92
N GLU A 157 2.55 -2.04 -0.94
CA GLU A 157 2.71 -2.59 0.41
C GLU A 157 2.11 -4.00 0.56
N HIS A 158 0.96 -4.26 -0.04
CA HIS A 158 0.16 -5.47 0.20
C HIS A 158 0.68 -6.66 -0.62
N ILE A 159 1.00 -6.47 -1.90
CA ILE A 159 1.66 -7.48 -2.77
C ILE A 159 2.92 -8.03 -2.09
N TYR A 160 3.68 -7.17 -1.43
CA TYR A 160 4.88 -7.53 -0.67
C TYR A 160 4.54 -8.23 0.65
N SER A 161 3.60 -7.67 1.41
CA SER A 161 3.12 -8.25 2.67
C SER A 161 2.49 -9.64 2.53
N THR A 162 2.00 -10.03 1.36
CA THR A 162 1.32 -11.33 1.15
C THR A 162 1.88 -12.18 0.01
N LYS A 163 3.02 -11.83 -0.59
CA LYS A 163 3.74 -12.70 -1.54
C LYS A 163 5.21 -12.90 -1.17
N GLU A 164 5.96 -11.81 -0.92
CA GLU A 164 7.31 -11.94 -0.38
C GLU A 164 7.32 -12.45 1.05
N PHE A 165 6.33 -12.11 1.90
CA PHE A 165 6.25 -12.71 3.25
C PHE A 165 6.20 -14.25 3.20
N TRP A 166 5.54 -14.80 2.19
CA TRP A 166 5.32 -16.23 2.01
C TRP A 166 6.51 -16.96 1.36
N GLU A 167 7.22 -16.31 0.43
CA GLU A 167 8.52 -16.80 -0.05
C GLU A 167 9.56 -16.73 1.10
N TYR A 168 9.50 -15.70 1.93
CA TYR A 168 10.40 -15.48 3.07
C TYR A 168 10.17 -16.48 4.21
N SER A 169 8.92 -16.80 4.60
CA SER A 169 8.65 -17.83 5.61
C SER A 169 9.08 -19.22 5.13
N LYS A 170 8.84 -19.56 3.85
CA LYS A 170 9.32 -20.82 3.25
C LYS A 170 10.84 -20.91 3.15
N SER A 171 11.53 -19.83 2.79
CA SER A 171 13.00 -19.84 2.66
C SER A 171 13.74 -20.04 4.00
N LYS A 172 13.06 -19.79 5.12
CA LYS A 172 13.61 -19.86 6.48
C LYS A 172 14.09 -21.25 6.92
N TYR A 173 13.76 -22.29 6.17
CA TYR A 173 14.30 -23.63 6.33
C TYR A 173 15.80 -23.76 5.95
N PHE A 174 16.38 -22.79 5.24
CA PHE A 174 17.76 -22.86 4.75
C PHE A 174 18.63 -21.65 5.10
N CYS A 175 19.48 -21.86 6.10
CA CYS A 175 20.77 -21.20 6.37
C CYS A 175 20.84 -19.79 6.96
N GLU A 176 22.02 -19.54 7.53
CA GLU A 176 22.40 -18.38 8.33
C GLU A 176 23.03 -17.27 7.46
N GLN A 177 22.47 -16.06 7.47
CA GLN A 177 23.19 -14.78 7.29
C GLN A 177 22.23 -13.58 7.40
N TYR A 178 22.00 -13.10 8.63
CA TYR A 178 21.00 -12.06 8.94
C TYR A 178 21.24 -10.69 8.25
N ILE A 179 22.44 -10.45 7.72
CA ILE A 179 22.85 -9.16 7.10
C ILE A 179 22.45 -9.09 5.62
N ASN A 180 22.40 -10.22 4.90
CA ASN A 180 22.13 -10.25 3.45
C ASN A 180 20.64 -10.00 3.13
N ILE A 181 19.74 -10.48 4.00
CA ILE A 181 18.29 -10.55 3.77
C ILE A 181 17.66 -9.17 3.48
N ARG A 182 17.94 -8.14 4.31
CA ARG A 182 17.31 -6.81 4.16
C ARG A 182 17.76 -6.10 2.88
N ALA A 183 19.02 -6.30 2.48
CA ALA A 183 19.54 -5.79 1.21
C ALA A 183 18.88 -6.48 0.02
N ARG A 184 18.82 -7.82 0.03
CA ARG A 184 18.16 -8.62 -1.02
C ARG A 184 16.67 -8.29 -1.18
N GLN A 185 15.94 -8.10 -0.09
CA GLN A 185 14.54 -7.65 -0.13
C GLN A 185 14.42 -6.24 -0.77
N SER A 186 15.32 -5.32 -0.41
CA SER A 186 15.33 -3.99 -1.03
C SER A 186 15.68 -4.01 -2.52
N GLU A 187 16.49 -4.97 -2.95
CA GLU A 187 16.92 -5.15 -4.35
C GLU A 187 15.82 -5.77 -5.22
N VAL A 188 15.16 -6.85 -4.76
CA VAL A 188 14.03 -7.47 -5.48
C VAL A 188 12.86 -6.48 -5.62
N LYS A 189 12.53 -5.77 -4.53
CA LYS A 189 11.52 -4.70 -4.55
C LYS A 189 11.87 -3.57 -5.52
N TYR A 190 13.14 -3.17 -5.58
CA TYR A 190 13.62 -2.16 -6.52
C TYR A 190 13.46 -2.63 -7.98
N GLU A 191 13.88 -3.84 -8.33
CA GLU A 191 13.81 -4.34 -9.71
C GLU A 191 12.37 -4.55 -10.20
N TYR A 192 11.44 -4.98 -9.33
CA TYR A 192 10.01 -5.02 -9.65
C TYR A 192 9.43 -3.62 -9.89
N LEU A 193 9.69 -2.66 -8.99
CA LEU A 193 9.20 -1.28 -9.15
C LEU A 193 9.80 -0.63 -10.40
N LYS A 194 11.05 -0.95 -10.74
CA LYS A 194 11.74 -0.55 -11.97
C LYS A 194 11.10 -1.16 -13.23
N SER A 195 10.67 -2.42 -13.20
CA SER A 195 9.94 -3.02 -14.33
C SER A 195 8.57 -2.35 -14.57
N ILE A 196 7.78 -2.15 -13.50
CA ILE A 196 6.49 -1.46 -13.60
C ILE A 196 6.65 0.01 -14.00
N ALA A 197 7.69 0.68 -13.50
CA ALA A 197 7.98 2.06 -13.89
C ALA A 197 8.40 2.16 -15.37
N LYS A 198 9.20 1.21 -15.88
CA LYS A 198 9.53 1.12 -17.31
C LYS A 198 8.27 0.91 -18.16
N GLU A 199 7.40 -0.03 -17.78
CA GLU A 199 6.17 -0.32 -18.52
C GLU A 199 5.18 0.86 -18.48
N GLY A 200 5.09 1.58 -17.37
CA GLY A 200 4.31 2.81 -17.25
C GLY A 200 4.85 3.95 -18.12
N LEU A 201 6.16 4.18 -18.11
CA LEU A 201 6.82 5.17 -18.98
C LEU A 201 6.62 4.83 -20.46
N GLU A 202 6.78 3.56 -20.82
CA GLU A 202 6.47 3.07 -22.16
C GLU A 202 5.00 3.25 -22.55
N ALA A 203 4.06 3.17 -21.61
CA ALA A 203 2.65 3.44 -21.86
C ALA A 203 2.42 4.93 -22.17
N ILE A 204 2.94 5.84 -21.34
CA ILE A 204 2.82 7.30 -21.53
C ILE A 204 3.39 7.71 -22.89
N ARG A 205 4.59 7.23 -23.24
CA ARG A 205 5.24 7.49 -24.54
C ARG A 205 4.48 6.91 -25.75
N LYS A 206 3.62 5.91 -25.53
CA LYS A 206 2.69 5.36 -26.53
C LYS A 206 1.32 6.07 -26.51
N ASN A 207 1.23 7.26 -25.91
CA ASN A 207 0.01 8.05 -25.67
C ASN A 207 -1.08 7.30 -24.87
N ARG A 208 -0.69 6.35 -24.02
CA ARG A 208 -1.59 5.65 -23.09
C ARG A 208 -1.40 6.22 -21.69
N LYS A 209 -2.48 6.73 -21.10
CA LYS A 209 -2.50 7.10 -19.68
C LYS A 209 -2.31 5.88 -18.78
N ILE A 210 -1.78 6.12 -17.59
CA ILE A 210 -1.73 5.15 -16.50
C ILE A 210 -2.91 5.42 -15.56
N ILE A 211 -3.60 4.37 -15.10
CA ILE A 211 -4.64 4.47 -14.07
C ILE A 211 -4.15 3.72 -12.84
N ILE A 212 -4.06 4.45 -11.73
CA ILE A 212 -3.66 3.96 -10.41
C ILE A 212 -4.93 3.53 -9.67
N LYS A 213 -5.13 2.23 -9.44
CA LYS A 213 -6.32 1.68 -8.75
C LYS A 213 -5.97 1.05 -7.41
N ASN A 214 -6.90 1.12 -6.46
CA ASN A 214 -6.83 0.43 -5.17
C ASN A 214 -7.14 -1.08 -5.35
N SER A 215 -6.20 -1.98 -5.05
CA SER A 215 -6.36 -3.42 -5.32
C SER A 215 -7.53 -4.09 -4.60
N ARG A 216 -7.96 -3.55 -3.44
CA ARG A 216 -9.00 -4.18 -2.61
C ARG A 216 -10.43 -3.93 -3.10
N ASN A 217 -10.67 -2.86 -3.85
CA ASN A 217 -12.00 -2.44 -4.29
C ASN A 217 -12.04 -1.82 -5.71
N ASN A 218 -10.91 -1.78 -6.42
CA ASN A 218 -10.73 -1.24 -7.78
C ASN A 218 -11.06 0.25 -7.99
N GLU A 219 -11.24 1.03 -6.90
CA GLU A 219 -11.40 2.48 -6.98
C GLU A 219 -10.20 3.16 -7.63
N ILE A 220 -10.44 4.12 -8.53
CA ILE A 220 -9.38 4.96 -9.08
C ILE A 220 -8.85 5.89 -7.98
N ARG A 221 -7.54 5.81 -7.69
CA ARG A 221 -6.83 6.73 -6.80
C ARG A 221 -6.20 7.91 -7.53
N GLN A 222 -5.66 7.68 -8.72
CA GLN A 222 -4.97 8.68 -9.52
C GLN A 222 -4.95 8.29 -11.00
N ILE A 223 -4.87 9.28 -11.90
CA ILE A 223 -4.74 9.06 -13.35
C ILE A 223 -3.59 9.94 -13.83
N ILE A 224 -2.63 9.31 -14.51
CA ILE A 224 -1.34 9.91 -14.90
C ILE A 224 -1.27 9.91 -16.43
N GLU A 225 -1.05 11.11 -17.00
CA GLU A 225 -1.11 11.37 -18.44
C GLU A 225 0.21 11.92 -19.00
N THR A 226 1.16 12.33 -18.15
CA THR A 226 2.46 12.90 -18.57
C THR A 226 3.63 12.29 -17.78
N GLU A 227 4.85 12.42 -18.29
CA GLU A 227 6.05 11.93 -17.61
C GLU A 227 6.30 12.70 -16.30
N GLU A 228 5.93 13.97 -16.20
CA GLU A 228 6.06 14.78 -14.97
C GLU A 228 5.09 14.28 -13.88
N GLU A 229 3.82 14.03 -14.22
CA GLU A 229 2.84 13.42 -13.31
C GLU A 229 3.33 12.04 -12.81
N PHE A 230 4.05 11.29 -13.65
CA PHE A 230 4.58 9.96 -13.32
C PHE A 230 5.85 10.00 -12.47
N ASN A 231 6.79 10.90 -12.77
CA ASN A 231 7.98 11.10 -11.95
C ASN A 231 7.60 11.56 -10.53
N LEU A 232 6.65 12.48 -10.40
CA LEU A 232 6.10 12.90 -9.10
C LEU A 232 5.46 11.73 -8.33
N TYR A 233 4.73 10.85 -9.03
CA TYR A 233 4.17 9.63 -8.41
C TYR A 233 5.25 8.68 -7.88
N ILE A 234 6.39 8.58 -8.55
CA ILE A 234 7.55 7.78 -8.10
C ILE A 234 8.25 8.44 -6.91
N GLU A 235 8.34 9.77 -6.84
CA GLU A 235 8.90 10.48 -5.67
C GLU A 235 8.10 10.21 -4.38
N LEU A 236 6.77 10.05 -4.48
CA LEU A 236 5.90 9.65 -3.37
C LEU A 236 6.24 8.27 -2.79
N PHE A 237 7.06 7.45 -3.47
CA PHE A 237 7.55 6.19 -2.88
C PHE A 237 8.42 6.43 -1.62
N GLN A 238 8.99 7.63 -1.43
CA GLN A 238 9.71 7.98 -0.21
C GLN A 238 8.75 8.20 0.98
N SER A 239 7.73 9.05 0.81
CA SER A 239 6.76 9.35 1.87
C SER A 239 5.95 8.12 2.26
N ARG A 240 5.60 7.29 1.26
CA ARG A 240 4.94 5.99 1.41
C ARG A 240 5.85 4.88 1.96
N LYS A 241 7.15 5.14 2.21
CA LYS A 241 8.17 4.17 2.67
C LYS A 241 8.30 2.93 1.77
N ILE A 242 8.04 3.10 0.48
CA ILE A 242 8.14 2.06 -0.54
C ILE A 242 9.63 1.86 -0.93
N LEU A 243 10.38 2.95 -1.15
CA LEU A 243 11.81 2.94 -1.44
C LEU A 243 12.56 4.01 -0.60
N THR A 244 13.89 3.87 -0.52
CA THR A 244 14.79 4.93 -0.03
C THR A 244 15.02 5.98 -1.11
N SER A 245 15.41 7.21 -0.72
CA SER A 245 15.73 8.30 -1.67
C SER A 245 16.76 7.89 -2.71
N GLU A 246 17.86 7.25 -2.28
CA GLU A 246 18.91 6.72 -3.18
C GLU A 246 18.36 5.77 -4.25
N LEU A 247 17.42 4.90 -3.91
CA LEU A 247 16.79 3.98 -4.87
C LEU A 247 15.75 4.67 -5.76
N ILE A 248 15.15 5.77 -5.30
CA ILE A 248 14.27 6.63 -6.11
C ILE A 248 15.10 7.44 -7.10
N ASP A 249 16.20 8.07 -6.66
CA ASP A 249 17.15 8.78 -7.53
C ASP A 249 17.72 7.85 -8.61
N LYS A 250 18.13 6.64 -8.21
CA LYS A 250 18.58 5.58 -9.11
C LYS A 250 17.49 5.14 -10.09
N LEU A 251 16.22 5.08 -9.66
CA LEU A 251 15.09 4.74 -10.54
C LEU A 251 14.79 5.87 -11.53
N LEU A 252 14.67 7.11 -11.07
CA LEU A 252 14.40 8.28 -11.92
C LEU A 252 15.55 8.53 -12.91
N SER A 253 16.81 8.30 -12.51
CA SER A 253 17.97 8.35 -13.42
C SER A 253 17.93 7.24 -14.47
N TYR A 254 17.53 6.01 -14.09
CA TYR A 254 17.32 4.92 -15.05
C TYR A 254 16.21 5.24 -16.07
N LEU A 255 15.06 5.75 -15.61
CA LEU A 255 13.93 6.12 -16.48
C LEU A 255 14.27 7.26 -17.45
N LYS A 256 15.16 8.19 -17.05
CA LYS A 256 15.70 9.25 -17.92
C LYS A 256 16.74 8.76 -18.93
N SER A 257 17.21 7.51 -18.82
CA SER A 257 18.24 6.92 -19.69
C SER A 257 17.69 5.97 -20.76
N ILE A 258 16.37 5.75 -20.77
CA ILE A 258 15.63 4.89 -21.70
C ILE A 258 14.56 5.68 -22.45
#